data_AF-A0ABC9VBV5-F1
#
_entry.id   AF-A0ABC9VBV5-F1
#
_cell.length_a   1.000
_cell.length_b   1.000
_cell.length_c   1.000
_cell.angle_alpha   90.00
_cell.angle_beta   90.00
_cell.angle_gamma   90.00
#
_symmetry.space_group_name_H-M   'P 1'
#
loop_
_entity.id
_entity.type
_entity.pdbx_description
1 polymer ?
#
loop_
_entity_poly.entity_id
_entity_poly.type
_entity_poly.pdbx_seq_one_letter_code
_entity_poly.pdbx_strand_id
1 'polypeptide(L)' 'MGYKTVAKELGIDDFMVRRWVKRYEQEGMKGLEEKREKVKGPGRGRPGTRLEDPETKIKRLKAEVEMLKKLLKM' A
#
# COMPACT_ATOMS: atom_id res chain seq x y z
N MET A 1 6.11 -33.34 -4.29
CA MET A 1 6.30 -32.49 -3.10
C MET A 1 4.99 -32.38 -2.34
N GLY A 2 5.02 -32.40 -1.01
CA GLY A 2 3.81 -32.24 -0.17
C GLY A 2 3.66 -30.79 0.34
N TYR A 3 2.45 -30.41 0.74
CA TYR A 3 2.13 -29.06 1.23
C TYR A 3 3.02 -28.61 2.39
N LYS A 4 3.34 -29.52 3.32
CA LYS A 4 4.20 -29.23 4.49
C LYS A 4 5.65 -28.92 4.11
N THR A 5 6.17 -29.55 3.05
CA THR A 5 7.53 -29.31 2.57
C THR A 5 7.64 -27.91 1.98
N VAL A 6 6.71 -27.55 1.09
CA VAL A 6 6.65 -26.22 0.47
C VAL A 6 6.43 -25.13 1.52
N ALA A 7 5.55 -25.37 2.49
CA ALA A 7 5.30 -24.44 3.59
C ALA A 7 6.56 -24.17 4.42
N LYS A 8 7.33 -25.23 4.74
CA LYS A 8 8.59 -25.12 5.48
C LYS A 8 9.66 -24.36 4.70
N GLU A 9 9.79 -24.61 3.40
CA GLU A 9 10.73 -23.89 2.52
C GLU A 9 10.41 -22.40 2.42
N LEU A 10 9.12 -22.05 2.36
CA LEU A 10 8.67 -20.67 2.27
C LEU A 10 8.52 -19.96 3.63
N GLY A 11 8.68 -20.68 4.74
CA GLY A 11 8.49 -20.12 6.08
C GLY A 11 7.05 -19.68 6.38
N ILE A 12 6.07 -20.29 5.70
CA ILE A 12 4.64 -19.99 5.86
C ILE A 12 3.89 -21.17 6.45
N ASP A 13 2.67 -20.92 6.90
CA ASP A 13 1.80 -21.98 7.40
C ASP A 13 1.29 -22.88 6.25
N ASP A 14 1.18 -24.19 6.49
CA ASP A 14 0.74 -25.14 5.46
C ASP A 14 -0.71 -24.93 5.02
N PHE A 15 -1.53 -24.30 5.86
CA PHE A 15 -2.86 -23.84 5.50
C PHE A 15 -2.84 -22.84 4.34
N MET A 16 -1.84 -21.95 4.27
CA MET A 16 -1.75 -20.97 3.18
C MET A 16 -1.54 -21.66 1.82
N VAL A 17 -0.66 -22.65 1.78
CA VAL A 17 -0.38 -23.43 0.57
C VAL A 17 -1.64 -24.18 0.13
N ARG A 18 -2.33 -24.87 1.04
CA ARG A 18 -3.59 -25.57 0.73
C ARG A 18 -4.67 -24.61 0.22
N ARG A 19 -4.77 -23.42 0.81
CA ARG A 19 -5.72 -22.39 0.40
C ARG A 19 -5.44 -21.89 -1.02
N TRP A 20 -4.17 -21.65 -1.35
CA TRP A 20 -3.77 -21.24 -2.71
C TRP A 20 -4.05 -22.32 -3.73
N VAL A 21 -3.72 -23.58 -3.43
CA VAL A 21 -4.00 -24.72 -4.32
C VAL A 21 -5.50 -24.85 -4.59
N LYS A 22 -6.33 -24.84 -3.53
CA LYS A 22 -7.79 -24.89 -3.69
C LYS A 22 -8.34 -23.75 -4.54
N ARG A 23 -7.81 -22.53 -4.37
CA ARG A 23 -8.23 -21.36 -5.17
C ARG A 23 -7.82 -21.48 -6.63
N TYR A 24 -6.61 -21.99 -6.86
CA TYR A 24 -6.10 -22.23 -8.20
C TYR A 24 -6.91 -23.32 -8.92
N GLU A 25 -7.30 -24.39 -8.25
CA GLU A 25 -8.17 -25.43 -8.82
C GLU A 25 -9.56 -24.89 -9.19
N GLN A 26 -10.09 -23.92 -8.44
CA GLN A 26 -11.42 -23.35 -8.67
C GLN A 26 -11.45 -22.25 -9.73
N GLU A 27 -10.44 -21.38 -9.73
CA GLU A 27 -10.47 -20.12 -10.50
C GLU A 27 -9.22 -19.93 -11.39
N GLY A 28 -8.31 -20.90 -11.40
CA GLY A 28 -7.01 -20.80 -12.07
C GLY A 28 -6.15 -19.66 -11.48
N MET A 29 -5.42 -18.98 -12.36
CA MET A 29 -4.57 -17.85 -11.97
C MET A 29 -5.34 -16.70 -11.32
N LYS A 30 -6.60 -16.46 -11.72
CA LYS A 30 -7.46 -15.41 -11.14
C LYS A 30 -7.74 -15.64 -9.66
N GLY A 31 -7.74 -16.89 -9.20
CA GLY A 31 -7.92 -17.24 -7.79
C GLY A 31 -6.75 -16.83 -6.89
N LEU A 32 -5.58 -16.59 -7.48
CA LEU A 32 -4.37 -16.13 -6.79
C LEU A 32 -4.18 -14.61 -6.88
N GLU A 33 -4.97 -13.90 -7.68
CA GLU A 33 -4.94 -12.45 -7.75
C GLU A 33 -5.43 -11.81 -6.43
N GLU A 34 -4.87 -10.65 -6.10
CA GLU A 34 -5.30 -9.88 -4.95
C GLU A 34 -6.70 -9.28 -5.20
N LYS A 35 -7.73 -9.99 -4.74
CA LYS A 35 -9.14 -9.53 -4.80
C LYS A 35 -9.46 -8.38 -3.83
N ARG A 36 -8.48 -7.91 -3.06
CA ARG A 36 -8.64 -6.66 -2.30
C ARG A 36 -8.66 -5.55 -3.34
N GLU A 37 -9.86 -5.12 -3.70
CA GLU A 37 -10.01 -3.84 -4.38
C GLU A 37 -9.20 -2.83 -3.56
N LYS A 38 -8.23 -2.18 -4.21
CA LYS A 38 -7.61 -0.97 -3.64
C LYS A 38 -8.80 -0.05 -3.40
N VAL A 39 -9.23 0.06 -2.15
CA VAL A 39 -10.38 0.88 -1.77
C VAL A 39 -10.03 2.29 -2.22
N LYS A 40 -10.52 2.68 -3.39
CA LYS A 40 -10.32 4.01 -3.97
C LYS A 40 -11.24 4.93 -3.19
N GLY A 41 -10.71 5.54 -2.14
CA GLY A 41 -11.45 6.50 -1.34
C GLY A 41 -10.51 7.35 -0.49
N PRO A 42 -10.76 8.66 -0.38
CA PRO A 42 -10.01 9.50 0.55
C PRO A 42 -10.31 9.01 1.97
N GLY A 43 -9.27 8.56 2.69
CA GLY A 43 -9.34 8.37 4.15
C GLY A 43 -9.51 6.96 4.71
N ARG A 44 -9.09 5.88 4.05
CA ARG A 44 -9.06 4.54 4.71
C ARG A 44 -7.71 3.81 4.58
N GLY A 45 -7.06 3.62 5.74
CA GLY A 45 -5.75 3.00 5.96
C GLY A 45 -4.95 3.76 7.03
N ARG A 46 -3.91 3.14 7.63
CA ARG A 46 -2.86 3.92 8.34
C ARG A 46 -2.41 5.01 7.36
N PRO A 47 -2.35 6.29 7.72
CA PRO A 47 -1.87 7.32 6.82
C PRO A 47 -0.44 6.96 6.41
N GLY A 48 -0.28 6.27 5.28
CA GLY A 48 1.00 6.21 4.60
C GLY A 48 1.33 7.66 4.32
N THR A 49 2.49 8.11 4.81
CA THR A 49 3.00 9.48 4.73
C THR A 49 2.38 10.19 3.55
N ARG A 50 1.38 11.05 3.83
CA ARG A 50 0.63 11.75 2.79
C ARG A 50 1.68 12.50 1.98
N LEU A 51 1.96 12.01 0.78
CA LEU A 51 2.77 12.75 -0.18
C LEU A 51 1.92 13.98 -0.48
N GLU A 52 2.24 15.10 0.18
CA GLU A 52 1.61 16.37 -0.11
C GLU A 52 1.75 16.60 -1.62
N ASP A 53 0.63 16.84 -2.27
CA ASP A 53 0.60 17.17 -3.69
C ASP A 53 1.56 18.35 -3.93
N PRO A 54 2.48 18.27 -4.91
CA PRO A 54 3.52 19.28 -5.11
C PRO A 54 2.97 20.70 -5.22
N GLU A 55 1.77 20.90 -5.77
CA GLU A 55 1.15 22.23 -5.87
C GLU A 55 0.76 22.79 -4.51
N THR A 56 0.18 21.94 -3.64
CA THR A 56 -0.16 22.33 -2.26
C THR A 56 1.08 22.70 -1.45
N LYS A 57 2.17 21.95 -1.64
CA LYS A 57 3.46 22.24 -1.01
C LYS A 57 4.04 23.55 -1.50
N ILE A 58 4.01 23.81 -2.81
CA ILE A 58 4.48 25.07 -3.40
C ILE A 58 3.67 26.26 -2.85
N LYS A 59 2.34 26.14 -2.78
CA LYS A 59 1.47 27.21 -2.27
C LYS A 59 1.79 27.55 -0.81
N ARG A 60 1.95 26.53 0.04
CA ARG A 60 2.33 26.68 1.45
C ARG A 60 3.70 27.34 1.59
N LEU A 61 4.71 26.83 0.89
CA LEU A 61 6.07 27.36 0.97
C LEU A 61 6.15 28.81 0.47
N LYS A 62 5.41 29.17 -0.57
CA LYS A 62 5.32 30.56 -1.05
C LYS A 62 4.78 31.49 0.03
N ALA A 63 3.70 31.10 0.72
CA ALA A 63 3.13 31.89 1.80
C ALA A 63 4.07 32.00 3.00
N GLU A 64 4.76 30.92 3.35
CA GLU A 64 5.76 30.90 4.43
C GLU A 64 6.94 31.81 4.12
N VAL A 65 7.49 31.73 2.91
CA VAL A 65 8.56 32.63 2.43
C VAL A 65 8.10 34.09 2.47
N GLU A 66 6.86 34.38 2.07
CA GLU A 66 6.32 35.74 2.14
C GLU A 66 6.23 36.25 3.58
N MET A 67 5.71 35.45 4.51
CA MET A 67 5.67 35.83 5.92
C MET A 67 7.06 36.03 6.51
N LEU A 68 8.00 35.13 6.20
CA LEU A 68 9.38 35.23 6.68
C LEU A 68 10.08 36.47 6.13
N LYS A 69 9.88 36.82 4.86
CA LYS A 69 10.40 38.07 4.27
C LYS A 69 9.88 39.30 5.00
N LYS A 70 8.57 39.35 5.28
CA LYS A 70 7.94 40.44 6.04
C LYS A 70 8.53 40.56 7.45
N LEU A 71 8.77 39.43 8.13
CA LEU A 71 9.36 39.40 9.46
C LEU A 71 10.84 39.81 9.47
N LEU A 72 11.59 39.42 8.44
CA LEU A 72 13.01 39.76 8.33
C LEU A 72 13.25 41.21 7.88
N LYS A 73 12.19 41.99 7.61
CA LYS A 73 12.26 43.34 7.02
C LYS A 73 13.13 43.38 5.74
N MET A 74 13.05 42.32 4.93
CA MET A 74 13.63 42.27 3.59
C MET A 74 12.58 42.59 2.53
#